data_AF-A0AAJ0MJ62-F1
#
_entry.id   AF-A0AAJ0MJ62-F1
#
_cell.length_a   1.000
_cell.length_b   1.000
_cell.length_c   1.000
_cell.angle_alpha   90.00
_cell.angle_beta   90.00
_cell.angle_gamma   90.00
#
_symmetry.space_group_name_H-M   'P 1'
#
loop_
_entity.id
_entity.type
_entity.pdbx_description
1 polymer ?
#
loop_
_entity_poly.entity_id
_entity_poly.type
_entity_poly.pdbx_seq_one_letter_code
_entity_poly.pdbx_strand_id
1 'polypeptide(L)'
;MEYCTYLNPHMNGGFVLLSAEVNVDVIDAFPFERTLVYEAPPFYMEEIPGKGFGLIANRSILKGEVVMKNTPALLVQFGPHLELDGESRLEFYEKAVRRLPKERQDAFMRQYGEDVFMKIDRNSFRLFINGDKKYSGHLGCFPDVSRFNHDCRPNLHYRIANITHTVIAARNISAGEELTVSYIDGTLSQADRQSRLDDWGFKCTCPVCSSGADGIAASDARLELIHEIEDGLEKMVAAGGAITPELGAQLVDLYEKEGLLTYLGHAYTRAALLFSMVADEENVVAYAKQAAEAMVREHGPGAGDAKAMMGLAEHPREHWSWGVGMRAKKGEETVVASKANGKAQGEKVETLRMDNIVFE
;
A
#
# COMPACT_ATOMS: atom_id res chain seq x y z
N MET A 1 -19.64 1.61 -23.60
CA MET A 1 -18.60 2.65 -23.82
C MET A 1 -17.65 2.05 -24.83
N GLU A 2 -17.23 2.80 -25.85
CA GLU A 2 -16.21 2.28 -26.77
C GLU A 2 -14.84 2.32 -26.09
N TYR A 3 -14.14 1.19 -26.10
CA TYR A 3 -12.80 1.06 -25.54
C TYR A 3 -11.81 0.87 -26.68
N CYS A 4 -10.73 1.64 -26.65
CA CYS A 4 -9.72 1.66 -27.71
C CYS A 4 -8.35 1.26 -27.16
N THR A 5 -7.45 0.90 -28.07
CA THR A 5 -6.04 0.68 -27.75
C THR A 5 -5.22 1.90 -28.17
N TYR A 6 -4.53 2.53 -27.23
CA TYR A 6 -3.60 3.63 -27.47
C TYR A 6 -2.16 3.17 -27.22
N LEU A 7 -1.24 3.57 -28.08
CA LEU A 7 0.16 3.15 -28.04
C LEU A 7 1.06 4.35 -27.79
N ASN A 8 1.97 4.23 -26.83
CA ASN A 8 3.08 5.15 -26.66
C ASN A 8 4.40 4.34 -26.71
N PRO A 9 5.06 4.25 -27.88
CA PRO A 9 6.26 3.43 -28.03
C PRO A 9 7.48 4.03 -27.31
N HIS A 10 7.42 5.31 -26.95
CA HIS A 10 8.53 6.04 -26.33
C HIS A 10 8.56 5.94 -24.80
N MET A 11 7.46 5.50 -24.18
CA MET A 11 7.39 5.34 -22.72
C MET A 11 8.14 4.08 -22.25
N ASN A 12 9.39 4.24 -21.79
CA ASN A 12 10.20 3.22 -21.11
C ASN A 12 10.18 1.82 -21.78
N GLY A 13 10.42 1.75 -23.09
CA GLY A 13 10.38 0.48 -23.83
C GLY A 13 9.01 0.06 -24.36
N GLY A 14 8.03 0.99 -24.37
CA GLY A 14 6.75 0.91 -25.09
C GLY A 14 5.55 0.56 -24.21
N PHE A 15 4.52 1.39 -24.24
CA PHE A 15 3.33 1.31 -23.38
C PHE A 15 2.06 1.18 -24.21
N VAL A 16 1.12 0.36 -23.73
CA VAL A 16 -0.21 0.23 -24.34
C VAL A 16 -1.30 0.49 -23.30
N LEU A 17 -2.22 1.40 -23.63
CA LEU A 17 -3.42 1.71 -22.86
C LEU A 17 -4.64 1.07 -23.52
N LEU A 18 -5.43 0.29 -22.77
CA LEU A 18 -6.76 -0.14 -23.15
C LEU A 18 -7.78 0.59 -22.29
N SER A 19 -8.37 1.65 -22.83
CA SER A 19 -9.25 2.55 -22.06
C SER A 19 -10.20 3.34 -22.95
N ALA A 20 -11.13 4.05 -22.33
CA ALA A 20 -11.90 5.10 -22.96
C ALA A 20 -11.01 6.29 -23.35
N GLU A 21 -11.37 7.01 -24.42
CA GLU A 21 -10.60 8.14 -24.95
C GLU A 21 -10.34 9.26 -23.92
N VAL A 22 -11.31 9.52 -23.04
CA VAL A 22 -11.20 10.53 -21.97
C VAL A 22 -9.99 10.31 -21.04
N ASN A 23 -9.49 9.08 -20.96
CA ASN A 23 -8.36 8.74 -20.10
C ASN A 23 -7.00 8.94 -20.78
N VAL A 24 -6.96 9.19 -22.10
CA VAL A 24 -5.72 9.42 -22.85
C VAL A 24 -5.06 10.72 -22.40
N ASP A 25 -5.81 11.83 -22.38
CA ASP A 25 -5.30 13.14 -21.95
C ASP A 25 -4.79 13.13 -20.50
N VAL A 26 -5.43 12.34 -19.64
CA VAL A 26 -5.03 12.17 -18.24
C VAL A 26 -3.65 11.53 -18.15
N ILE A 27 -3.41 10.48 -18.95
CA ILE A 27 -2.14 9.75 -18.94
C ILE A 27 -1.04 10.55 -19.62
N ASP A 28 -1.34 11.24 -20.72
CA ASP A 28 -0.38 12.11 -21.41
C ASP A 28 0.07 13.29 -20.55
N ALA A 29 -0.77 13.73 -19.60
CA ALA A 29 -0.42 14.78 -18.64
C ALA A 29 0.51 14.30 -17.51
N PHE A 30 0.69 12.99 -17.31
CA PHE A 30 1.55 12.51 -16.24
C PHE A 30 3.03 12.81 -16.52
N PRO A 31 3.78 13.29 -15.51
CA PRO A 31 5.21 13.49 -15.66
C PRO A 31 5.86 12.13 -15.92
N PHE A 32 6.55 12.02 -17.06
CA PHE A 32 7.35 10.85 -17.41
C PHE A 32 8.56 10.78 -16.48
N GLU A 33 8.38 10.14 -15.33
CA GLU A 33 9.51 9.74 -14.50
C GLU A 33 10.25 8.60 -15.22
N ARG A 34 11.52 8.82 -15.54
CA ARG A 34 12.36 7.78 -16.14
C ARG A 34 12.37 6.56 -15.22
N THR A 35 12.23 5.37 -15.80
CA THR A 35 12.53 4.10 -15.12
C THR A 35 13.90 4.21 -14.45
N LEU A 36 14.01 3.70 -13.23
CA LEU A 36 15.33 3.55 -12.61
C LEU A 36 16.05 2.42 -13.35
N VAL A 37 16.93 2.80 -14.27
CA VAL A 37 17.82 1.86 -14.95
C VAL A 37 19.12 1.81 -14.15
N TYR A 38 19.25 0.78 -13.33
CA TYR A 38 20.53 0.46 -12.70
C TYR A 38 21.44 -0.20 -13.73
N GLU A 39 22.68 0.28 -13.88
CA GLU A 39 23.72 -0.44 -14.64
C GLU A 39 23.99 -1.82 -14.03
N ALA A 40 23.83 -1.94 -12.71
CA ALA A 40 23.81 -3.18 -11.96
C ALA A 40 22.68 -3.13 -10.92
N PRO A 41 21.51 -3.78 -11.14
CA PRO A 41 20.45 -3.80 -10.16
C PRO A 41 20.92 -4.45 -8.85
N PRO A 42 20.36 -4.06 -7.68
CA PRO A 42 20.77 -4.61 -6.38
C PRO A 42 20.28 -6.05 -6.14
N PHE A 43 19.92 -6.75 -7.21
CA PHE A 43 19.38 -8.09 -7.18
C PHE A 43 19.71 -8.83 -8.47
N TYR A 44 19.54 -10.15 -8.43
CA TYR A 44 19.55 -11.03 -9.59
C TYR A 44 18.32 -11.94 -9.53
N MET A 45 17.97 -12.55 -10.66
CA MET A 45 16.84 -13.48 -10.74
C MET A 45 17.32 -14.91 -10.53
N GLU A 46 16.57 -15.69 -9.75
CA GLU A 46 16.87 -17.09 -9.45
C GLU A 46 15.58 -17.91 -9.39
N GLU A 47 15.65 -19.20 -9.73
CA GLU A 47 14.53 -20.13 -9.50
C GLU A 47 14.48 -20.50 -8.02
N ILE A 48 13.33 -20.26 -7.40
CA ILE A 48 13.08 -20.46 -5.98
C ILE A 48 12.15 -21.67 -5.83
N PRO A 49 12.58 -22.73 -5.12
CA PRO A 49 11.80 -23.95 -4.97
C PRO A 49 10.37 -23.68 -4.51
N GLY A 50 9.39 -24.13 -5.30
CA GLY A 50 7.97 -23.97 -5.01
C GLY A 50 7.39 -22.57 -5.22
N LYS A 51 8.19 -21.58 -5.62
CA LYS A 51 7.75 -20.20 -5.92
C LYS A 51 8.01 -19.76 -7.37
N GLY A 52 8.73 -20.57 -8.16
CA GLY A 52 9.14 -20.19 -9.50
C GLY A 52 10.28 -19.15 -9.45
N PHE A 53 10.37 -18.25 -10.43
CA PHE A 53 11.45 -17.26 -10.45
C PHE A 53 11.16 -16.08 -9.51
N GLY A 54 12.10 -15.81 -8.60
CA GLY A 54 12.09 -14.64 -7.74
C GLY A 54 13.35 -13.79 -7.89
N LEU A 55 13.44 -12.71 -7.11
CA LEU A 55 14.58 -11.81 -7.10
C LEU A 55 15.34 -11.95 -5.78
N ILE A 56 16.66 -12.11 -5.84
CA ILE A 56 17.54 -12.26 -4.68
C ILE A 56 18.48 -11.06 -4.60
N ALA A 57 18.64 -10.48 -3.41
CA ALA A 57 19.55 -9.36 -3.19
C ALA A 57 21.01 -9.79 -3.44
N ASN A 58 21.76 -9.05 -4.28
CA ASN A 58 23.20 -9.32 -4.51
C ASN A 58 24.12 -8.49 -3.61
N ARG A 59 23.56 -7.57 -2.83
CA ARG A 59 24.24 -6.75 -1.84
C ARG A 59 23.28 -6.41 -0.70
N SER A 60 23.79 -5.79 0.35
CA SER A 60 22.93 -5.15 1.34
C SER A 60 22.12 -4.01 0.72
N ILE A 61 20.83 -3.95 1.04
CA ILE A 61 19.89 -2.88 0.66
C ILE A 61 19.40 -2.23 1.95
N LEU A 62 19.49 -0.90 2.02
CA LEU A 62 19.14 -0.17 3.23
C LEU A 62 17.63 0.11 3.30
N LYS A 63 17.07 0.17 4.52
CA LYS A 63 15.69 0.60 4.74
C LYS A 63 15.44 1.94 4.03
N GLY A 64 14.34 2.02 3.27
CA GLY A 64 13.96 3.21 2.50
C GLY A 64 14.64 3.33 1.14
N GLU A 65 15.57 2.45 0.78
CA GLU A 65 16.19 2.44 -0.53
C GLU A 65 15.18 2.00 -1.61
N VAL A 66 15.14 2.72 -2.74
CA VAL A 66 14.30 2.38 -3.89
C VAL A 66 14.97 1.25 -4.67
N VAL A 67 14.34 0.09 -4.72
CA VAL A 67 14.86 -1.11 -5.38
C VAL A 67 14.50 -1.15 -6.86
N MET A 68 13.29 -0.71 -7.22
CA MET A 68 12.78 -0.75 -8.58
C MET A 68 11.79 0.39 -8.82
N LYS A 69 11.81 0.98 -10.03
CA LYS A 69 10.83 2.00 -10.45
C LYS A 69 10.49 1.82 -11.92
N ASN A 70 9.28 1.36 -12.20
CA ASN A 70 8.85 0.98 -13.55
C ASN A 70 7.48 1.55 -13.88
N THR A 71 7.25 1.86 -15.15
CA THR A 71 5.93 2.12 -15.73
C THR A 71 5.32 0.81 -16.25
N PRO A 72 3.99 0.70 -16.37
CA PRO A 72 3.36 -0.53 -16.84
C PRO A 72 3.68 -0.78 -18.31
N ALA A 73 3.69 -2.06 -18.71
CA ALA A 73 3.65 -2.43 -20.13
C ALA A 73 2.24 -2.21 -20.69
N LEU A 74 1.23 -2.61 -19.91
CA LEU A 74 -0.19 -2.51 -20.26
C LEU A 74 -0.94 -1.82 -19.14
N LEU A 75 -1.85 -0.92 -19.47
CA LEU A 75 -2.81 -0.37 -18.54
C LEU A 75 -4.21 -0.64 -19.08
N VAL A 76 -4.99 -1.44 -18.36
CA VAL A 76 -6.30 -1.93 -18.79
C VAL A 76 -7.37 -1.37 -17.89
N GLN A 77 -8.32 -0.61 -18.43
CA GLN A 77 -9.44 -0.12 -17.66
C GLN A 77 -10.29 -1.29 -17.12
N PHE A 78 -10.93 -1.12 -15.96
CA PHE A 78 -11.78 -2.17 -15.39
C PHE A 78 -12.95 -2.57 -16.28
N GLY A 79 -13.54 -1.62 -17.01
CA GLY A 79 -14.67 -1.87 -17.92
C GLY A 79 -14.39 -3.03 -18.89
N PRO A 80 -13.38 -2.93 -19.79
CA PRO A 80 -12.99 -4.03 -20.68
C PRO A 80 -12.72 -5.36 -19.96
N HIS A 81 -12.17 -5.32 -18.75
CA HIS A 81 -11.84 -6.53 -18.00
C HIS A 81 -13.08 -7.22 -17.42
N LEU A 82 -14.08 -6.45 -16.99
CA LEU A 82 -15.28 -6.96 -16.31
C LEU A 82 -16.47 -7.16 -17.25
N GLU A 83 -16.58 -6.36 -18.30
CA GLU A 83 -17.80 -6.24 -19.13
C GLU A 83 -17.70 -7.02 -20.45
N LEU A 84 -16.50 -7.20 -21.01
CA LEU A 84 -16.32 -7.97 -22.25
C LEU A 84 -16.46 -9.47 -21.97
N ASP A 85 -17.07 -10.19 -22.91
CA ASP A 85 -17.08 -11.65 -22.89
C ASP A 85 -15.66 -12.21 -23.03
N GLY A 86 -15.46 -13.47 -22.63
CA GLY A 86 -14.14 -14.08 -22.54
C GLY A 86 -13.36 -14.10 -23.86
N GLU A 87 -14.03 -14.34 -24.99
CA GLU A 87 -13.40 -14.42 -26.31
C GLU A 87 -12.98 -13.04 -26.79
N SER A 88 -13.91 -12.07 -26.77
CA SER A 88 -13.63 -10.68 -27.14
C SER A 88 -12.54 -10.06 -26.25
N ARG A 89 -12.58 -10.33 -24.94
CA ARG A 89 -11.59 -9.84 -23.98
C ARG A 89 -10.20 -10.40 -24.26
N LEU A 90 -10.09 -11.70 -24.52
CA LEU A 90 -8.80 -12.33 -24.83
C LEU A 90 -8.23 -11.80 -26.15
N GLU A 91 -9.05 -11.71 -27.20
CA GLU A 91 -8.61 -11.15 -28.48
C GLU A 91 -8.13 -9.69 -28.33
N PHE A 92 -8.84 -8.89 -27.52
CA PHE A 92 -8.48 -7.50 -27.25
C PHE A 92 -7.14 -7.39 -26.53
N TYR A 93 -6.88 -8.27 -25.55
CA TYR A 93 -5.61 -8.31 -24.85
C TYR A 93 -4.46 -8.78 -25.73
N GLU A 94 -4.65 -9.83 -26.52
CA GLU A 94 -3.62 -10.31 -27.45
C GLU A 94 -3.22 -9.23 -28.47
N LYS A 95 -4.20 -8.50 -29.02
CA LYS A 95 -3.96 -7.37 -29.92
C LYS A 95 -3.15 -6.26 -29.24
N ALA A 96 -3.40 -6.00 -27.97
CA ALA A 96 -2.64 -5.02 -27.21
C ALA A 96 -1.20 -5.46 -26.93
N VAL A 97 -0.99 -6.72 -26.50
CA VAL A 97 0.35 -7.28 -26.27
C VAL A 97 1.17 -7.24 -27.57
N ARG A 98 0.60 -7.65 -28.72
CA ARG A 98 1.29 -7.64 -30.01
C ARG A 98 1.77 -6.26 -30.47
N ARG A 99 1.23 -5.18 -29.91
CA ARG A 99 1.63 -3.79 -30.20
C ARG A 99 2.83 -3.31 -29.37
N LEU A 100 3.21 -4.03 -28.31
CA LEU A 100 4.40 -3.70 -27.53
C LEU A 100 5.69 -3.99 -28.34
N PRO A 101 6.82 -3.33 -28.06
CA PRO A 101 8.12 -3.76 -28.56
C PRO A 101 8.46 -5.20 -28.14
N LYS A 102 9.27 -5.90 -28.95
CA LYS A 102 9.51 -7.33 -28.82
C LYS A 102 10.06 -7.71 -27.45
N GLU A 103 11.03 -6.97 -26.92
CA GLU A 103 11.59 -7.22 -25.59
C GLU A 103 10.52 -7.13 -24.49
N ARG A 104 9.58 -6.20 -24.63
CA ARG A 104 8.51 -5.98 -23.65
C ARG A 104 7.39 -7.00 -23.78
N GLN A 105 7.10 -7.47 -24.99
CA GLN A 105 6.26 -8.66 -25.20
C GLN A 105 6.87 -9.88 -24.50
N ASP A 106 8.17 -10.12 -24.69
CA ASP A 106 8.85 -11.27 -24.10
C ASP A 106 8.91 -11.19 -22.57
N ALA A 107 9.12 -9.98 -22.02
CA ALA A 107 9.00 -9.75 -20.58
C ALA A 107 7.58 -10.06 -20.07
N PHE A 108 6.55 -9.55 -20.75
CA PHE A 108 5.15 -9.81 -20.39
C PHE A 108 4.79 -11.30 -20.45
N MET A 109 5.17 -12.00 -21.52
CA MET A 109 4.82 -13.40 -21.74
C MET A 109 5.51 -14.36 -20.76
N ARG A 110 6.65 -13.97 -20.19
CA ARG A 110 7.35 -14.75 -19.16
C ARG A 110 6.71 -14.66 -17.77
N GLN A 111 5.68 -13.83 -17.56
CA GLN A 111 4.99 -13.76 -16.26
C GLN A 111 4.23 -15.07 -15.98
N TYR A 112 3.86 -15.31 -14.72
CA TYR A 112 3.03 -16.45 -14.34
C TYR A 112 1.65 -16.38 -15.03
N GLY A 113 1.10 -17.53 -15.41
CA GLY A 113 -0.19 -17.66 -16.11
C GLY A 113 -0.07 -18.33 -17.48
N GLU A 114 -1.09 -19.11 -17.85
CA GLU A 114 -1.09 -19.94 -19.06
C GLU A 114 -1.34 -19.12 -20.33
N ASP A 115 -2.19 -18.10 -20.25
CA ASP A 115 -2.57 -17.23 -21.35
C ASP A 115 -2.41 -15.74 -21.01
N VAL A 116 -2.77 -14.87 -21.96
CA VAL A 116 -2.68 -13.42 -21.78
C VAL A 116 -3.69 -12.92 -20.73
N PHE A 117 -4.86 -13.55 -20.62
CA PHE A 117 -5.87 -13.17 -19.65
C PHE A 117 -5.37 -13.42 -18.22
N MET A 118 -4.90 -14.63 -17.89
CA MET A 118 -4.36 -14.96 -16.58
C MET A 118 -3.14 -14.11 -16.23
N LYS A 119 -2.29 -13.78 -17.21
CA LYS A 119 -1.15 -12.88 -16.97
C LYS A 119 -1.62 -11.50 -16.54
N ILE A 120 -2.66 -10.94 -17.17
CA ILE A 120 -3.25 -9.66 -16.76
C ILE A 120 -3.97 -9.81 -15.42
N ASP A 121 -4.78 -10.84 -15.24
CA ASP A 121 -5.59 -11.05 -14.03
C ASP A 121 -4.72 -11.22 -12.77
N ARG A 122 -3.65 -12.02 -12.84
CA ARG A 122 -2.84 -12.41 -11.69
C ARG A 122 -1.61 -11.55 -11.43
N ASN A 123 -1.16 -10.78 -12.42
CA ASN A 123 0.08 -9.98 -12.34
C ASN A 123 -0.15 -8.47 -12.56
N SER A 124 -1.39 -8.02 -12.38
CA SER A 124 -1.71 -6.59 -12.44
C SER A 124 -1.94 -5.99 -11.07
N PHE A 125 -1.61 -4.71 -10.98
CA PHE A 125 -1.87 -3.89 -9.80
C PHE A 125 -3.03 -2.96 -10.10
N ARG A 126 -3.94 -2.83 -9.15
CA ARG A 126 -5.03 -1.85 -9.23
C ARG A 126 -4.46 -0.44 -9.04
N LEU A 127 -4.81 0.47 -9.93
CA LEU A 127 -4.53 1.90 -9.79
C LEU A 127 -5.67 2.76 -10.33
N PHE A 128 -5.71 4.00 -9.89
CA PHE A 128 -6.68 5.00 -10.31
C PHE A 128 -5.96 6.22 -10.89
N ILE A 129 -6.14 6.48 -12.18
CA ILE A 129 -5.40 7.55 -12.88
C ILE A 129 -5.99 8.95 -12.67
N ASN A 130 -7.15 9.08 -12.01
CA ASN A 130 -7.81 10.37 -11.79
C ASN A 130 -8.65 10.35 -10.50
N GLY A 131 -8.06 9.85 -9.40
CA GLY A 131 -8.76 9.59 -8.14
C GLY A 131 -9.93 8.61 -8.31
N ASP A 132 -10.93 8.68 -7.45
CA ASP A 132 -12.09 7.75 -7.46
C ASP A 132 -13.19 8.13 -8.45
N LYS A 133 -12.87 8.92 -9.47
CA LYS A 133 -13.83 9.29 -10.51
C LYS A 133 -14.30 8.05 -11.27
N LYS A 134 -15.54 8.11 -11.74
CA LYS A 134 -16.09 7.10 -12.65
C LYS A 134 -15.11 6.92 -13.82
N TYR A 135 -14.73 5.66 -14.10
CA TYR A 135 -13.83 5.25 -15.19
C TYR A 135 -12.32 5.44 -15.00
N SER A 136 -11.86 5.88 -13.82
CA SER A 136 -10.42 6.04 -13.55
C SER A 136 -9.70 4.75 -13.14
N GLY A 137 -10.43 3.69 -12.79
CA GLY A 137 -9.89 2.42 -12.32
C GLY A 137 -9.29 1.55 -13.42
N HIS A 138 -8.03 1.15 -13.23
CA HIS A 138 -7.26 0.37 -14.18
C HIS A 138 -6.46 -0.75 -13.49
N LEU A 139 -6.13 -1.77 -14.25
CA LEU A 139 -5.15 -2.81 -13.99
C LEU A 139 -3.86 -2.45 -14.72
N GLY A 140 -2.77 -2.20 -13.99
CA GLY A 140 -1.44 -1.97 -14.55
C GLY A 140 -0.62 -3.24 -14.51
N CYS A 141 -0.16 -3.71 -15.67
CA CYS A 141 0.76 -4.85 -15.77
C CYS A 141 2.21 -4.37 -15.76
N PHE A 142 3.01 -4.81 -14.79
CA PHE A 142 4.40 -4.41 -14.62
C PHE A 142 5.31 -5.64 -14.65
N PRO A 143 5.72 -6.14 -15.84
CA PRO A 143 6.36 -7.46 -15.95
C PRO A 143 7.59 -7.69 -15.06
N ASP A 144 8.38 -6.65 -14.81
CA ASP A 144 9.56 -6.72 -13.95
C ASP A 144 9.19 -6.74 -12.46
N VAL A 145 8.15 -5.99 -12.08
CA VAL A 145 7.63 -5.95 -10.70
C VAL A 145 6.95 -7.27 -10.35
N SER A 146 6.28 -7.92 -11.31
CA SER A 146 5.62 -9.22 -11.15
C SER A 146 6.61 -10.38 -10.85
N ARG A 147 7.91 -10.10 -10.67
CA ARG A 147 8.93 -11.06 -10.23
C ARG A 147 9.14 -11.08 -8.72
N PHE A 148 8.63 -10.09 -7.98
CA PHE A 148 8.67 -10.16 -6.53
C PHE A 148 7.67 -11.20 -6.05
N ASN A 149 8.15 -12.25 -5.42
CA ASN A 149 7.31 -13.28 -4.83
C ASN A 149 6.60 -12.79 -3.57
N HIS A 150 5.59 -13.56 -3.17
CA HIS A 150 4.86 -13.31 -1.94
C HIS A 150 5.66 -13.71 -0.68
N ASP A 151 5.62 -12.84 0.32
CA ASP A 151 5.77 -13.19 1.73
C ASP A 151 4.69 -12.47 2.55
N CYS A 152 4.15 -13.11 3.59
CA CYS A 152 3.15 -12.49 4.46
C CYS A 152 3.76 -11.35 5.30
N ARG A 153 5.07 -11.36 5.53
CA ARG A 153 5.85 -10.31 6.21
C ARG A 153 6.98 -9.84 5.26
N PRO A 154 6.61 -9.12 4.19
CA PRO A 154 7.54 -8.80 3.12
C PRO A 154 8.65 -7.86 3.59
N ASN A 155 9.80 -7.94 2.91
CA ASN A 155 10.89 -7.00 3.13
C ASN A 155 10.85 -5.78 2.20
N LEU A 156 9.94 -5.77 1.22
CA LEU A 156 9.66 -4.64 0.35
C LEU A 156 8.23 -4.12 0.57
N HIS A 157 8.10 -2.80 0.41
CA HIS A 157 6.83 -2.10 0.20
C HIS A 157 6.76 -1.61 -1.25
N TYR A 158 5.57 -1.34 -1.74
CA TYR A 158 5.42 -0.64 -3.01
C TYR A 158 4.33 0.43 -2.96
N ARG A 159 4.49 1.42 -3.82
CA ARG A 159 3.48 2.44 -4.08
C ARG A 159 3.36 2.72 -5.56
N ILE A 160 2.17 3.10 -6.00
CA ILE A 160 1.90 3.51 -7.37
C ILE A 160 1.45 4.96 -7.33
N ALA A 161 2.23 5.85 -7.94
CA ALA A 161 1.88 7.25 -8.10
C ALA A 161 1.78 7.55 -9.60
N ASN A 162 0.66 8.15 -10.02
CA ASN A 162 0.27 8.27 -11.43
C ASN A 162 0.16 6.87 -12.08
N ILE A 163 1.20 6.46 -12.81
CA ILE A 163 1.36 5.11 -13.38
C ILE A 163 2.71 4.49 -13.05
N THR A 164 3.49 5.11 -12.16
CA THR A 164 4.84 4.65 -11.84
C THR A 164 4.81 3.81 -10.58
N HIS A 165 5.19 2.54 -10.72
CA HIS A 165 5.32 1.59 -9.62
C HIS A 165 6.70 1.73 -9.00
N THR A 166 6.77 2.11 -7.72
CA THR A 166 8.02 2.27 -6.97
C THR A 166 8.08 1.23 -5.86
N VAL A 167 9.13 0.42 -5.86
CA VAL A 167 9.38 -0.65 -4.87
C VAL A 167 10.52 -0.22 -3.95
N ILE A 168 10.32 -0.33 -2.64
CA ILE A 168 11.16 0.29 -1.62
C ILE A 168 11.41 -0.72 -0.50
N ALA A 169 12.62 -0.76 0.04
CA ALA A 169 12.93 -1.63 1.16
C ALA A 169 12.23 -1.17 2.46
N ALA A 170 11.44 -2.07 3.06
CA ALA A 170 10.73 -1.82 4.33
C ALA A 170 11.65 -1.94 5.55
N ARG A 171 12.75 -2.70 5.41
CA ARG A 171 13.81 -2.89 6.39
C ARG A 171 15.17 -3.00 5.70
N ASN A 172 16.25 -3.09 6.47
CA ASN A 172 17.53 -3.51 5.93
C ASN A 172 17.44 -4.96 5.44
N ILE A 173 18.01 -5.23 4.27
CA ILE A 173 18.03 -6.53 3.60
C ILE A 173 19.48 -6.90 3.35
N SER A 174 19.85 -8.13 3.70
CA SER A 174 21.19 -8.69 3.52
C SER A 174 21.34 -9.29 2.12
N ALA A 175 22.58 -9.38 1.63
CA ALA A 175 22.85 -10.14 0.41
C ALA A 175 22.41 -11.61 0.59
N GLY A 176 21.80 -12.18 -0.45
CA GLY A 176 21.25 -13.54 -0.45
C GLY A 176 19.80 -13.65 0.07
N GLU A 177 19.21 -12.58 0.62
CA GLU A 177 17.78 -12.60 0.96
C GLU A 177 16.90 -12.47 -0.30
N GLU A 178 15.83 -13.25 -0.34
CA GLU A 178 14.77 -13.09 -1.35
C GLU A 178 14.05 -11.76 -1.14
N LEU A 179 13.82 -11.03 -2.23
CA LEU A 179 13.06 -9.79 -2.26
C LEU A 179 11.58 -10.10 -2.48
N THR A 180 10.76 -9.73 -1.50
CA THR A 180 9.34 -10.12 -1.48
C THR A 180 8.42 -8.95 -1.20
N VAL A 181 7.21 -9.03 -1.77
CA VAL A 181 6.08 -8.13 -1.51
C VAL A 181 4.90 -8.94 -0.95
N SER A 182 3.88 -8.30 -0.37
CA SER A 182 2.63 -8.99 -0.06
C SER A 182 1.64 -8.87 -1.22
N TYR A 183 0.98 -9.96 -1.59
CA TYR A 183 -0.08 -9.98 -2.61
C TYR A 183 -1.46 -9.71 -1.98
N ILE A 184 -1.54 -9.88 -0.68
CA ILE A 184 -2.77 -9.90 0.10
C ILE A 184 -2.59 -9.02 1.35
N ASP A 185 -3.67 -8.82 2.08
CA ASP A 185 -3.61 -8.17 3.38
C ASP A 185 -2.88 -9.06 4.41
N GLY A 186 -1.80 -8.51 4.99
CA GLY A 186 -0.99 -9.19 6.00
C GLY A 186 -1.65 -9.29 7.38
N THR A 187 -2.72 -8.54 7.63
CA THR A 187 -3.46 -8.51 8.90
C THR A 187 -4.44 -9.67 9.06
N LEU A 188 -4.74 -10.40 7.99
CA LEU A 188 -5.61 -11.58 7.99
C LEU A 188 -5.00 -12.74 8.77
N SER A 189 -5.84 -13.63 9.32
CA SER A 189 -5.40 -14.89 9.95
C SER A 189 -4.61 -15.76 8.97
N GLN A 190 -3.81 -16.72 9.47
CA GLN A 190 -3.06 -17.63 8.61
C GLN A 190 -3.98 -18.39 7.64
N ALA A 191 -5.13 -18.88 8.12
CA ALA A 191 -6.08 -19.63 7.30
C ALA A 191 -6.64 -18.76 6.17
N ASP A 192 -7.03 -17.52 6.49
CA ASP A 192 -7.54 -16.57 5.51
C ASP A 192 -6.46 -16.17 4.50
N ARG A 193 -5.21 -15.94 4.96
CA ARG A 193 -4.08 -15.66 4.06
C ARG A 193 -3.87 -16.81 3.07
N GLN A 194 -3.89 -18.06 3.53
CA GLN A 194 -3.74 -19.22 2.63
C GLN A 194 -4.90 -19.30 1.64
N SER A 195 -6.15 -19.15 2.11
CA SER A 195 -7.32 -19.19 1.23
C SER A 195 -7.30 -18.09 0.16
N ARG A 196 -6.82 -16.88 0.49
CA ARG A 196 -6.67 -15.80 -0.49
C ARG A 196 -5.57 -16.09 -1.51
N LEU A 197 -4.51 -16.80 -1.12
CA LEU A 197 -3.40 -17.12 -2.02
C LEU A 197 -3.70 -18.28 -2.98
N ASP A 198 -4.78 -19.04 -2.73
CA ASP A 198 -5.26 -20.07 -3.67
C ASP A 198 -5.53 -19.49 -5.07
N ASP A 199 -5.84 -18.19 -5.17
CA ASP A 199 -5.97 -17.48 -6.45
C ASP A 199 -4.70 -17.55 -7.31
N TRP A 200 -3.53 -17.62 -6.70
CA TRP A 200 -2.23 -17.77 -7.35
C TRP A 200 -1.76 -19.23 -7.43
N GLY A 201 -2.56 -20.18 -6.94
CA GLY A 201 -2.30 -21.61 -7.06
C GLY A 201 -1.09 -22.10 -6.26
N PHE A 202 -0.72 -21.42 -5.16
CA PHE A 202 0.35 -21.87 -4.27
C PHE A 202 -0.04 -21.75 -2.79
N LYS A 203 0.60 -22.57 -1.96
CA LYS A 203 0.51 -22.49 -0.49
C LYS A 203 1.69 -21.70 0.05
N CYS A 204 1.45 -20.67 0.85
CA CYS A 204 2.52 -19.87 1.43
C CYS A 204 3.33 -20.67 2.45
N THR A 205 4.65 -20.60 2.31
CA THR A 205 5.64 -21.23 3.19
C THR A 205 6.59 -20.20 3.82
N CYS A 206 6.14 -18.95 3.96
CA CYS A 206 6.91 -17.92 4.66
C CYS A 206 7.15 -18.32 6.14
N PRO A 207 8.12 -17.67 6.82
CA PRO A 207 8.45 -18.02 8.21
C PRO A 207 7.23 -18.05 9.15
N VAL A 208 6.25 -17.15 8.96
CA VAL A 208 5.02 -17.13 9.77
C VAL A 208 4.09 -18.29 9.42
N CYS A 209 3.87 -18.58 8.13
CA CYS A 209 3.01 -19.67 7.70
C CYS A 209 3.61 -21.06 7.97
N SER A 210 4.92 -21.14 8.23
CA SER A 210 5.66 -22.38 8.49
C SER A 210 6.17 -22.50 9.94
N SER A 211 5.75 -21.63 10.87
CA SER A 211 6.23 -21.61 12.26
C SER A 211 5.68 -22.74 13.17
N GLY A 212 4.95 -23.71 12.61
CA GLY A 212 4.23 -24.73 13.39
C GLY A 212 2.97 -24.19 14.07
N ALA A 213 2.18 -25.09 14.67
CA ALA A 213 0.85 -24.77 15.21
C ALA A 213 0.89 -23.66 16.28
N ASP A 214 1.83 -23.74 17.22
CA ASP A 214 1.94 -22.74 18.31
C ASP A 214 2.36 -21.36 17.77
N GLY A 215 3.29 -21.32 16.81
CA GLY A 215 3.72 -20.07 16.19
C GLY A 215 2.62 -19.41 15.37
N ILE A 216 1.83 -20.22 14.65
CA ILE A 216 0.66 -19.76 13.89
C ILE A 216 -0.39 -19.21 14.85
N ALA A 217 -0.75 -19.96 15.90
CA ALA A 217 -1.72 -19.51 16.90
C ALA A 217 -1.28 -18.22 17.61
N ALA A 218 0.03 -18.07 17.88
CA ALA A 218 0.56 -16.85 18.47
C ALA A 218 0.51 -15.65 17.49
N SER A 219 0.71 -15.87 16.19
CA SER A 219 0.54 -14.83 15.15
C SER A 219 -0.92 -14.43 15.03
N ASP A 220 -1.84 -15.40 14.91
CA ASP A 220 -3.26 -15.13 14.79
C ASP A 220 -3.80 -14.41 16.03
N ALA A 221 -3.40 -14.80 17.25
CA ALA A 221 -3.78 -14.11 18.48
C ALA A 221 -3.25 -12.66 18.55
N ARG A 222 -2.06 -12.38 18.00
CA ARG A 222 -1.56 -11.00 17.91
C ARG A 222 -2.39 -10.17 16.94
N LEU A 223 -2.79 -10.74 15.81
CA LEU A 223 -3.64 -10.09 14.82
C LEU A 223 -5.05 -9.81 15.37
N GLU A 224 -5.64 -10.77 16.09
CA GLU A 224 -6.90 -10.58 16.81
C GLU A 224 -6.81 -9.42 17.81
N LEU A 225 -5.73 -9.36 18.61
CA LEU A 225 -5.52 -8.28 19.56
C LEU A 225 -5.29 -6.93 18.88
N ILE A 226 -4.58 -6.90 17.75
CA ILE A 226 -4.43 -5.69 16.93
C ILE A 226 -5.81 -5.17 16.53
N HIS A 227 -6.66 -6.02 15.94
CA HIS A 227 -8.01 -5.61 15.52
C HIS A 227 -8.88 -5.19 16.71
N GLU A 228 -8.80 -5.89 17.84
CA GLU A 228 -9.55 -5.52 19.05
C GLU A 228 -9.14 -4.13 19.57
N ILE A 229 -7.84 -3.83 19.60
CA ILE A 229 -7.35 -2.52 20.01
C ILE A 229 -7.81 -1.45 19.03
N GLU A 230 -7.68 -1.67 17.72
CA GLU A 230 -8.08 -0.69 16.70
C GLU A 230 -9.58 -0.37 16.77
N ASP A 231 -10.43 -1.40 16.76
CA ASP A 231 -11.88 -1.27 16.94
C ASP A 231 -12.25 -0.61 18.27
N GLY A 232 -11.54 -0.97 19.34
CA GLY A 232 -11.76 -0.46 20.69
C GLY A 232 -11.42 1.02 20.80
N LEU A 233 -10.31 1.45 20.19
CA LEU A 233 -9.92 2.85 20.12
C LEU A 233 -10.97 3.69 19.38
N GLU A 234 -11.46 3.21 18.23
CA GLU A 234 -12.48 3.90 17.45
C GLU A 234 -13.77 4.12 18.26
N LYS A 235 -14.24 3.06 18.93
CA LYS A 235 -15.43 3.11 19.79
C LYS A 235 -15.20 4.00 21.02
N MET A 236 -14.03 3.93 21.65
CA MET A 236 -13.67 4.72 22.83
C MET A 236 -13.68 6.22 22.50
N VAL A 237 -13.05 6.62 21.39
CA VAL A 237 -13.01 8.02 20.95
C VAL A 237 -14.42 8.51 20.60
N ALA A 238 -15.23 7.70 19.92
CA ALA A 238 -16.62 8.03 19.60
C ALA A 238 -17.51 8.16 20.84
N ALA A 239 -17.27 7.38 21.89
CA ALA A 239 -18.05 7.41 23.12
C ALA A 239 -17.58 8.50 24.13
N GLY A 240 -16.51 9.25 23.83
CA GLY A 240 -15.88 10.15 24.81
C GLY A 240 -15.30 9.41 26.02
N GLY A 241 -14.87 8.16 25.80
CA GLY A 241 -14.32 7.29 26.85
C GLY A 241 -12.99 7.81 27.40
N ALA A 242 -12.54 7.22 28.51
CA ALA A 242 -11.26 7.57 29.12
C ALA A 242 -10.10 7.15 28.19
N ILE A 243 -9.38 8.14 27.66
CA ILE A 243 -8.21 7.93 26.81
C ILE A 243 -7.11 7.18 27.58
N THR A 244 -6.63 6.08 26.99
CA THR A 244 -5.54 5.24 27.49
C THR A 244 -4.40 5.24 26.46
N PRO A 245 -3.42 6.17 26.56
CA PRO A 245 -2.39 6.34 25.54
C PRO A 245 -1.46 5.13 25.39
N GLU A 246 -1.32 4.32 26.44
CA GLU A 246 -0.52 3.09 26.44
C GLU A 246 -1.03 2.07 25.41
N LEU A 247 -2.31 2.10 25.05
CA LEU A 247 -2.87 1.25 23.99
C LEU A 247 -2.23 1.56 22.62
N GLY A 248 -1.86 2.82 22.37
CA GLY A 248 -1.15 3.21 21.16
C GLY A 248 0.27 2.63 21.10
N ALA A 249 1.00 2.71 22.22
CA ALA A 249 2.33 2.10 22.33
C ALA A 249 2.26 0.57 22.21
N GLN A 250 1.25 -0.05 22.83
CA GLN A 250 1.00 -1.48 22.71
C GLN A 250 0.70 -1.89 21.26
N LEU A 251 -0.10 -1.10 20.53
CA LEU A 251 -0.39 -1.34 19.12
C LEU A 251 0.90 -1.35 18.29
N VAL A 252 1.77 -0.37 18.48
CA VAL A 252 3.08 -0.31 17.81
C VAL A 252 3.92 -1.57 18.09
N ASP A 253 4.05 -1.96 19.35
CA ASP A 253 4.80 -3.16 19.75
C ASP A 253 4.23 -4.45 19.11
N LEU A 254 2.90 -4.56 18.99
CA LEU A 254 2.26 -5.68 18.32
C LEU A 254 2.58 -5.71 16.81
N TYR A 255 2.50 -4.57 16.13
CA TYR A 255 2.86 -4.48 14.70
C TYR A 255 4.33 -4.83 14.45
N GLU A 256 5.25 -4.36 15.31
CA GLU A 256 6.67 -4.65 15.20
C GLU A 256 6.97 -6.13 15.46
N LYS A 257 6.39 -6.72 16.53
CA LYS A 257 6.53 -8.15 16.85
C LYS A 257 5.94 -9.05 15.79
N GLU A 258 4.82 -8.66 15.19
CA GLU A 258 4.19 -9.40 14.12
C GLU A 258 4.93 -9.28 12.78
N GLY A 259 5.80 -8.26 12.63
CA GLY A 259 6.55 -8.00 11.41
C GLY A 259 5.74 -7.26 10.34
N LEU A 260 4.69 -6.52 10.73
CA LEU A 260 3.83 -5.73 9.84
C LEU A 260 4.50 -4.41 9.44
N LEU A 261 5.76 -4.49 8.96
CA LEU A 261 6.63 -3.33 8.75
C LEU A 261 6.11 -2.35 7.70
N THR A 262 5.28 -2.82 6.76
CA THR A 262 4.67 -2.02 5.70
C THR A 262 3.37 -1.32 6.13
N TYR A 263 2.97 -1.48 7.40
CA TYR A 263 1.74 -0.92 7.97
C TYR A 263 2.01 -0.06 9.22
N LEU A 264 3.27 0.23 9.53
CA LEU A 264 3.67 0.88 10.77
C LEU A 264 3.24 2.35 10.84
N GLY A 265 3.09 3.04 9.71
CA GLY A 265 2.67 4.45 9.69
C GLY A 265 1.35 4.67 10.42
N HIS A 266 0.41 3.74 10.27
CA HIS A 266 -0.89 3.77 10.93
C HIS A 266 -0.80 3.58 12.45
N ALA A 267 -0.04 2.59 12.91
CA ALA A 267 0.16 2.32 14.33
C ALA A 267 0.85 3.50 15.04
N TYR A 268 1.91 4.05 14.45
CA TYR A 268 2.60 5.23 14.99
C TYR A 268 1.69 6.47 15.04
N THR A 269 0.83 6.66 14.04
CA THR A 269 -0.13 7.78 14.00
C THR A 269 -1.11 7.70 15.17
N ARG A 270 -1.70 6.52 15.39
CA ARG A 270 -2.63 6.33 16.52
C ARG A 270 -1.93 6.54 17.86
N ALA A 271 -0.70 6.03 18.02
CA ALA A 271 0.09 6.29 19.22
C ALA A 271 0.31 7.79 19.45
N ALA A 272 0.80 8.52 18.44
CA ALA A 272 1.03 9.95 18.53
C ALA A 272 -0.24 10.74 18.92
N LEU A 273 -1.38 10.39 18.34
CA LEU A 273 -2.64 11.06 18.63
C LEU A 273 -3.15 10.78 20.05
N LEU A 274 -3.05 9.55 20.53
CA LEU A 274 -3.49 9.21 21.90
C LEU A 274 -2.62 9.88 22.96
N PHE A 275 -1.29 9.91 22.79
CA PHE A 275 -0.40 10.66 23.66
C PHE A 275 -0.66 12.18 23.59
N SER A 276 -1.03 12.70 22.42
CA SER A 276 -1.41 14.12 22.27
C SER A 276 -2.68 14.44 23.07
N MET A 277 -3.67 13.56 23.05
CA MET A 277 -4.92 13.73 23.82
C MET A 277 -4.70 13.83 25.33
N VAL A 278 -3.59 13.30 25.85
CA VAL A 278 -3.17 13.41 27.25
C VAL A 278 -2.01 14.39 27.47
N ALA A 279 -1.70 15.23 26.47
CA ALA A 279 -0.65 16.25 26.56
C ALA A 279 0.75 15.72 26.94
N ASP A 280 1.09 14.50 26.50
CA ASP A 280 2.43 13.90 26.67
C ASP A 280 3.32 14.29 25.49
N GLU A 281 4.08 15.38 25.66
CA GLU A 281 4.87 15.96 24.58
C GLU A 281 5.98 15.03 24.07
N GLU A 282 6.64 14.30 24.95
CA GLU A 282 7.79 13.45 24.60
C GLU A 282 7.35 12.32 23.67
N ASN A 283 6.30 11.59 24.05
CA ASN A 283 5.78 10.49 23.25
C ASN A 283 5.11 10.98 21.95
N VAL A 284 4.44 12.15 21.97
CA VAL A 284 3.89 12.75 20.74
C VAL A 284 4.99 13.02 19.73
N VAL A 285 6.07 13.70 20.13
CA VAL A 285 7.17 14.05 19.23
C VAL A 285 7.84 12.79 18.68
N ALA A 286 8.05 11.78 19.52
CA ALA A 286 8.67 10.52 19.12
C ALA A 286 7.82 9.77 18.08
N TYR A 287 6.55 9.47 18.40
CA TYR A 287 5.69 8.70 17.52
C TYR A 287 5.27 9.46 16.26
N ALA A 288 5.06 10.77 16.33
CA ALA A 288 4.70 11.57 15.17
C ALA A 288 5.83 11.63 14.12
N LYS A 289 7.10 11.69 14.55
CA LYS A 289 8.25 11.57 13.63
C LYS A 289 8.31 10.19 12.98
N GLN A 290 8.13 9.12 13.76
CA GLN A 290 8.12 7.76 13.23
C GLN A 290 6.96 7.53 12.23
N ALA A 291 5.78 8.07 12.53
CA ALA A 291 4.63 8.06 11.65
C ALA A 291 4.94 8.77 10.33
N ALA A 292 5.48 10.00 10.40
CA ALA A 292 5.85 10.76 9.21
C ALA A 292 6.86 10.01 8.32
N GLU A 293 7.92 9.45 8.92
CA GLU A 293 8.93 8.67 8.19
C GLU A 293 8.34 7.40 7.55
N ALA A 294 7.44 6.71 8.24
CA ALA A 294 6.75 5.54 7.71
C ALA A 294 5.82 5.91 6.55
N MET A 295 5.00 6.95 6.70
CA MET A 295 4.09 7.44 5.65
C MET A 295 4.83 7.95 4.42
N VAL A 296 6.02 8.57 4.56
CA VAL A 296 6.85 8.93 3.40
C VAL A 296 7.28 7.69 2.60
N ARG A 297 7.57 6.57 3.27
CA ARG A 297 7.86 5.30 2.59
C ARG A 297 6.59 4.72 1.97
N GLU A 298 5.52 4.65 2.74
CA GLU A 298 4.26 4.00 2.37
C GLU A 298 3.54 4.71 1.21
N HIS A 299 3.47 6.05 1.26
CA HIS A 299 2.67 6.87 0.34
C HIS A 299 3.49 7.84 -0.53
N GLY A 300 4.70 8.21 -0.11
CA GLY A 300 5.57 9.11 -0.88
C GLY A 300 6.01 10.37 -0.16
N PRO A 301 7.06 11.06 -0.65
CA PRO A 301 7.54 12.33 -0.08
C PRO A 301 6.48 13.44 -0.08
N GLY A 302 5.48 13.33 -0.95
CA GLY A 302 4.38 14.29 -1.07
C GLY A 302 3.19 14.02 -0.14
N ALA A 303 3.18 12.91 0.59
CA ALA A 303 2.04 12.47 1.39
C ALA A 303 1.58 13.55 2.38
N GLY A 304 0.29 13.90 2.33
CA GLY A 304 -0.32 14.91 3.20
C GLY A 304 -0.18 14.52 4.67
N ASP A 305 -0.47 13.27 4.98
CA ASP A 305 -0.42 12.74 6.35
C ASP A 305 0.98 12.74 6.94
N ALA A 306 2.00 12.46 6.13
CA ALA A 306 3.38 12.58 6.57
C ALA A 306 3.72 14.01 6.99
N LYS A 307 3.23 15.01 6.24
CA LYS A 307 3.40 16.43 6.60
C LYS A 307 2.58 16.80 7.84
N ALA A 308 1.36 16.27 7.96
CA ALA A 308 0.52 16.50 9.14
C ALA A 308 1.17 15.94 10.41
N MET A 309 1.71 14.72 10.35
CA MET A 309 2.44 14.11 11.46
C MET A 309 3.75 14.84 11.77
N MET A 310 4.49 15.31 10.76
CA MET A 310 5.65 16.16 11.02
C MET A 310 5.25 17.48 11.70
N GLY A 311 4.15 18.11 11.26
CA GLY A 311 3.61 19.31 11.90
C GLY A 311 3.19 19.07 13.35
N LEU A 312 2.58 17.92 13.66
CA LEU A 312 2.29 17.50 15.03
C LEU A 312 3.58 17.32 15.85
N ALA A 313 4.64 16.78 15.27
CA ALA A 313 5.93 16.63 15.95
C ALA A 313 6.64 17.97 16.21
N GLU A 314 6.49 18.96 15.33
CA GLU A 314 7.11 20.28 15.46
C GLU A 314 6.34 21.20 16.42
N HIS A 315 5.00 21.12 16.39
CA HIS A 315 4.09 22.00 17.13
C HIS A 315 2.99 21.23 17.89
N PRO A 316 3.35 20.31 18.81
CA PRO A 316 2.40 19.40 19.43
C PRO A 316 1.26 20.12 20.19
N ARG A 317 1.58 21.23 20.86
CA ARG A 317 0.62 22.01 21.66
C ARG A 317 -0.41 22.80 20.85
N GLU A 318 -0.13 23.03 19.57
CA GLU A 318 -1.02 23.75 18.65
C GLU A 318 -1.98 22.80 17.94
N HIS A 319 -1.71 21.50 17.97
CA HIS A 319 -2.53 20.50 17.32
C HIS A 319 -3.89 20.36 18.02
N TRP A 320 -4.95 20.16 17.23
CA TRP A 320 -6.33 20.13 17.72
C TRP A 320 -6.56 19.04 18.79
N SER A 321 -5.82 17.93 18.72
CA SER A 321 -5.95 16.82 19.66
C SER A 321 -5.31 17.08 21.02
N TRP A 322 -4.47 18.10 21.14
CA TRP A 322 -3.67 18.35 22.33
C TRP A 322 -4.53 18.52 23.59
N GLY A 323 -4.35 17.66 24.59
CA GLY A 323 -5.03 17.72 25.88
C GLY A 323 -6.56 17.61 25.82
N VAL A 324 -7.14 17.15 24.70
CA VAL A 324 -8.60 16.99 24.55
C VAL A 324 -9.16 15.99 25.58
N GLY A 325 -8.44 14.89 25.84
CA GLY A 325 -8.83 13.89 26.84
C GLY A 325 -8.82 14.43 28.28
N MET A 326 -8.00 15.45 28.56
CA MET A 326 -7.98 16.12 29.86
C MET A 326 -9.14 17.09 30.06
N ARG A 327 -9.55 17.80 28.99
CA ARG A 327 -10.68 18.75 29.00
C ARG A 327 -12.02 18.03 29.13
N ALA A 328 -12.20 16.92 28.42
CA ALA A 328 -13.38 16.07 28.53
C ALA A 328 -13.59 15.54 29.97
N LYS A 329 -12.52 15.13 30.66
CA LYS A 329 -12.59 14.71 32.08
C LYS A 329 -12.98 15.85 33.05
N LYS A 330 -12.75 17.11 32.68
CA LYS A 330 -13.09 18.29 33.49
C LYS A 330 -14.50 18.85 33.23
N GLY A 331 -15.26 18.24 32.30
CA GLY A 331 -16.60 18.72 31.94
C GLY A 331 -16.59 20.04 31.15
N GLU A 332 -15.45 20.41 30.54
CA GLU A 332 -15.35 21.57 29.65
C GLU A 332 -15.90 21.18 28.27
N GLU A 333 -16.77 22.00 27.65
CA GLU A 333 -17.24 21.77 26.29
C GLU A 333 -16.05 21.74 25.31
N THR A 334 -15.70 20.55 24.83
CA THR A 334 -14.68 20.38 23.80
C THR A 334 -15.27 20.73 22.44
N VAL A 335 -15.07 21.98 22.00
CA VAL A 335 -15.30 22.37 20.61
C VAL A 335 -14.13 21.86 19.77
N VAL A 336 -14.30 20.71 19.13
CA VAL A 336 -13.37 20.22 18.09
C VAL A 336 -13.78 20.90 16.79
N ALA A 337 -13.04 21.92 16.37
CA ALA A 337 -13.27 22.56 15.08
C ALA A 337 -12.82 21.61 13.96
N SER A 338 -13.76 20.97 13.28
CA SER A 338 -13.46 20.31 12.00
C SER A 338 -13.11 21.41 10.99
N LYS A 339 -11.83 21.50 10.59
CA LYS A 339 -11.47 22.20 9.36
C LYS A 339 -11.65 21.22 8.21
N ALA A 340 -12.90 20.88 7.92
CA ALA A 340 -13.26 20.43 6.58
C ALA A 340 -13.20 21.67 5.67
N ASN A 341 -12.54 21.55 4.52
CA ASN A 341 -12.35 22.63 3.55
C ASN A 341 -13.68 23.35 3.23
N GLY A 342 -13.73 24.64 3.60
CA GLY A 342 -14.52 25.68 2.96
C GLY A 342 -16.00 25.42 2.67
N LYS A 343 -16.87 25.68 3.66
CA LYS A 343 -18.04 26.58 3.53
C LYS A 343 -18.76 26.69 4.87
N ALA A 344 -18.91 27.92 5.35
CA ALA A 344 -19.68 28.22 6.54
C ALA A 344 -21.18 28.00 6.29
N GLN A 345 -21.82 27.13 7.06
CA GLN A 345 -23.16 27.32 7.61
C GLN A 345 -23.41 26.26 8.69
N GLY A 346 -24.00 26.70 9.80
CA GLY A 346 -24.01 25.97 11.07
C GLY A 346 -24.69 24.61 11.02
N GLU A 347 -24.00 23.60 11.54
CA GLU A 347 -24.56 22.29 11.82
C GLU A 347 -24.05 21.76 13.17
N LYS A 348 -24.84 20.85 13.74
CA LYS A 348 -24.72 20.27 15.08
C LYS A 348 -23.39 19.54 15.29
N VAL A 349 -22.95 19.52 16.55
CA VAL A 349 -21.82 18.74 17.09
C VAL A 349 -21.80 17.33 16.49
N GLU A 350 -20.84 17.08 15.60
CA GLU A 350 -20.51 15.74 15.13
C GLU A 350 -19.65 15.01 16.18
N THR A 351 -20.04 13.78 16.46
CA THR A 351 -19.32 12.83 17.31
C THR A 351 -17.90 12.61 16.78
N LEU A 352 -16.89 12.63 17.66
CA LEU A 352 -15.50 12.28 17.35
C LEU A 352 -15.41 10.85 16.77
N ARG A 353 -15.46 10.68 15.44
CA ARG A 353 -15.14 9.39 14.81
C ARG A 353 -13.65 9.36 14.49
N MET A 354 -12.96 8.30 14.89
CA MET A 354 -11.61 8.00 14.38
C MET A 354 -11.62 7.72 12.86
N ASP A 355 -12.78 7.44 12.27
CA ASP A 355 -12.94 7.38 10.80
C ASP A 355 -12.80 8.76 10.14
N ASN A 356 -13.03 9.87 10.87
CA ASN A 356 -12.68 11.23 10.40
C ASN A 356 -11.18 11.54 10.64
N ILE A 357 -10.45 10.58 11.23
CA ILE A 357 -9.00 10.54 11.42
C ILE A 357 -8.37 9.54 10.43
N VAL A 358 -9.19 8.88 9.58
CA VAL A 358 -8.75 8.25 8.34
C VAL A 358 -8.81 9.33 7.26
N PHE A 359 -7.64 9.86 6.93
CA PHE A 359 -7.45 10.88 5.91
C PHE A 359 -7.19 10.19 4.55
N GLU A 360 -7.75 10.78 3.49
CA GLU A 360 -7.82 10.27 2.09
C GLU A 360 -6.59 9.50 1.56
#